data_AF-A0A0F8QKL0-F1
#
_entry.id   AF-A0A0F8QKL0-F1
#
_cell.length_a   1.000
_cell.length_b   1.000
_cell.length_c   1.000
_cell.angle_alpha   90.00
_cell.angle_beta   90.00
_cell.angle_gamma   90.00
#
_symmetry.space_group_name_H-M   'P 1'
#
loop_
_entity.id
_entity.type
_entity.pdbx_description
1 polymer ?
#
loop_
_entity_poly.entity_id
_entity_poly.type
_entity_poly.pdbx_seq_one_letter_code
_entity_poly.pdbx_strand_id
1 'polypeptide(L)' 'MSHNMKGQKKRLAKAHKQNSRVPVWAIVKTNRKVVSHPRRRHWRRGSLDVK' A
#
# COMPACT_ATOMS: atom_id res chain seq x y z
N MET A 1 14.62 -14.87 -12.75
CA MET A 1 14.22 -13.62 -12.05
C MET A 1 15.23 -12.54 -12.36
N SER A 2 14.80 -11.33 -12.75
CA SER A 2 15.71 -10.19 -12.89
C SER A 2 16.49 -9.98 -11.57
N HIS A 3 17.76 -9.58 -11.67
CA HIS A 3 18.61 -9.25 -10.52
C HIS A 3 18.11 -7.94 -9.87
N ASN A 4 16.99 -8.02 -9.14
CA ASN A 4 16.45 -6.90 -8.38
C ASN A 4 17.34 -6.63 -7.17
N MET A 5 17.88 -5.42 -7.08
CA MET A 5 18.72 -5.00 -5.96
C MET A 5 17.96 -5.08 -4.63
N LYS A 6 18.69 -5.31 -3.52
CA LYS A 6 18.11 -5.38 -2.17
C LYS A 6 17.29 -4.13 -1.81
N GLY A 7 17.73 -2.94 -2.24
CA GLY A 7 17.01 -1.68 -2.02
C GLY A 7 15.64 -1.67 -2.70
N GLN A 8 15.57 -2.08 -3.96
CA GLN A 8 14.32 -2.20 -4.72
C GLN A 8 13.36 -3.19 -4.05
N LYS A 9 13.85 -4.37 -3.62
CA LYS A 9 13.03 -5.35 -2.90
C LYS A 9 12.44 -4.78 -1.60
N LYS A 10 13.21 -4.03 -0.82
CA LYS A 10 12.71 -3.36 0.40
C LYS A 10 11.61 -2.35 0.09
N ARG A 11 11.77 -1.53 -0.96
CA ARG A 11 10.76 -0.56 -1.40
C ARG A 11 9.46 -1.25 -1.84
N LEU A 12 9.57 -2.32 -2.64
CA LEU A 12 8.43 -3.13 -3.05
C LEU A 12 7.73 -3.81 -1.87
N ALA A 13 8.49 -4.36 -0.91
CA ALA A 13 7.93 -4.96 0.30
C ALA A 13 7.19 -3.95 1.17
N LYS A 14 7.74 -2.73 1.34
CA LYS A 14 7.06 -1.63 2.04
C LYS A 14 5.78 -1.23 1.31
N ALA A 15 5.86 -1.08 -0.01
CA ALA A 15 4.71 -0.77 -0.83
C ALA A 15 3.61 -1.83 -0.65
N HIS A 16 3.95 -3.12 -0.69
CA HIS A 16 3.00 -4.20 -0.45
C HIS A 16 2.31 -4.06 0.92
N LYS A 17 3.07 -3.87 2.01
CA LYS A 17 2.53 -3.70 3.37
C LYS A 17 1.58 -2.51 3.51
N GLN A 18 1.87 -1.39 2.83
CA GLN A 18 1.04 -0.19 2.85
C GLN A 18 -0.30 -0.36 2.11
N ASN A 19 -0.44 -1.34 1.21
CA ASN A 19 -1.64 -1.50 0.38
C ASN A 19 -2.79 -2.25 1.09
N SER A 20 -3.04 -1.90 2.35
CA SER A 20 -4.05 -2.54 3.20
C SER A 20 -5.29 -1.63 3.35
N ARG A 21 -6.43 -2.23 3.73
CA ARG A 21 -7.64 -1.45 4.09
C ARG A 21 -7.43 -0.75 5.44
N VAL A 22 -8.18 0.32 5.69
CA VAL A 22 -8.29 0.93 7.01
C VAL A 22 -8.79 -0.10 8.03
N PRO A 23 -8.13 -0.26 9.19
CA PRO A 23 -8.57 -1.19 10.24
C PRO A 23 -9.97 -0.87 10.76
N VAL A 24 -10.75 -1.91 11.08
CA VAL A 24 -12.14 -1.78 11.55
C VAL A 24 -12.24 -0.90 12.79
N TRP A 25 -11.34 -1.08 13.75
CA TRP A 25 -11.35 -0.28 14.98
C TRP A 25 -11.16 1.23 14.70
N ALA A 26 -10.42 1.61 13.66
CA ALA A 26 -10.21 3.01 13.30
C ALA A 26 -11.47 3.62 12.66
N ILE A 27 -12.19 2.82 11.86
CA ILE A 27 -13.48 3.20 11.27
C ILE A 27 -14.50 3.47 12.39
N VAL A 28 -14.57 2.59 13.38
CA VAL A 28 -15.49 2.71 14.52
C VAL A 28 -15.16 3.94 15.35
N LYS A 29 -13.89 4.14 15.73
CA LYS A 29 -13.45 5.32 16.51
C LYS A 29 -13.73 6.65 15.81
N THR A 30 -13.73 6.67 14.48
CA THR A 30 -13.92 7.90 13.70
C THR A 30 -15.35 8.13 13.24
N ASN A 31 -16.33 7.37 13.76
CA ASN A 31 -17.73 7.42 13.30
C ASN A 31 -17.84 7.31 11.77
N ARG A 32 -17.07 6.41 11.17
CA ARG A 32 -17.00 6.19 9.72
C ARG A 32 -16.53 7.41 8.91
N LYS A 33 -15.80 8.36 9.51
CA LYS A 33 -15.16 9.44 8.73
C LYS A 33 -13.98 8.94 7.88
N VAL A 34 -13.30 7.87 8.31
CA VAL A 34 -12.13 7.31 7.62
C VAL A 34 -12.43 5.87 7.16
N VAL A 35 -13.26 5.71 6.13
CA VAL A 35 -13.68 4.37 5.64
C VAL A 35 -12.73 3.78 4.61
N SER A 36 -12.21 4.63 3.71
CA SER A 36 -11.33 4.21 2.62
C SER A 36 -9.90 4.72 2.85
N HIS A 37 -8.93 3.94 2.39
CA HIS A 37 -7.54 4.35 2.40
C HIS A 37 -7.23 5.10 1.09
N PRO A 38 -6.98 6.43 1.12
CA PRO A 38 -6.85 7.23 -0.10
C PRO A 38 -5.61 6.85 -0.92
N ARG A 39 -4.57 6.29 -0.30
CA ARG A 39 -3.34 5.84 -0.98
C ARG A 39 -3.33 4.36 -1.34
N ARG A 40 -4.50 3.71 -1.38
CA ARG A 40 -4.62 2.31 -1.82
C ARG A 40 -4.30 2.23 -3.31
N ARG A 41 -3.44 1.28 -3.70
CA ARG A 41 -3.00 1.13 -5.09
C ARG A 41 -3.48 -0.17 -5.70
N HIS A 42 -3.51 -0.20 -7.03
CA HIS A 42 -3.74 -1.42 -7.79
C HIS A 42 -2.73 -1.49 -8.94
N TRP A 43 -2.08 -2.64 -9.10
CA TRP A 43 -1.00 -2.84 -10.08
C TRP A 43 -1.43 -2.61 -11.54
N ARG A 44 -2.72 -2.80 -11.86
CA ARG A 44 -3.26 -2.48 -13.20
C ARG A 44 -3.63 -1.00 -13.39
N ARG A 45 -3.83 -0.24 -12.31
CA ARG A 45 -4.29 1.16 -12.38
C ARG A 45 -3.18 2.18 -12.21
N GLY A 46 -2.03 1.76 -11.69
CA GLY A 46 -0.85 2.62 -11.54
C GLY A 46 0.39 1.77 -11.28
N SER A 47 1.50 2.16 -11.88
CA SER A 47 2.81 1.53 -11.69
C SER A 47 3.50 2.10 -10.45
N LEU A 48 4.38 1.29 -9.85
CA LEU A 48 5.32 1.76 -8.86
C LEU A 48 6.62 2.07 -9.57
N ASP A 49 7.02 3.33 -9.57
CA ASP A 49 8.34 3.70 -10.06
C ASP A 49 9.37 3.42 -8.96
N VAL A 50 10.07 2.30 -9.09
CA VAL A 50 11.05 1.81 -8.10
C VAL A 50 12.44 1.65 -8.72
N LYS A 51 12.61 2.15 -9.95
CA LYS A 51 13.85 2.07 -10.70
C LYS A 51 14.78 3.21 -10.32
#